data_AF-A0A8H4UWH9-F1
#
_entry.id   AF-A0A8H4UWH9-F1
#
_cell.length_a   1.000
_cell.length_b   1.000
_cell.length_c   1.000
_cell.angle_alpha   90.00
_cell.angle_beta   90.00
_cell.angle_gamma   90.00
#
_symmetry.space_group_name_H-M   'P 1'
#
loop_
_entity.id
_entity.type
_entity.pdbx_description
1 polymer ?
#
loop_
_entity_poly.entity_id
_entity_poly.type
_entity_poly.pdbx_seq_one_letter_code
_entity_poly.pdbx_strand_id
1 'polypeptide(L)'
;MAYWGVSFCSGSNYNKTWALFDDNDRVNAIRQCYIFSQEALKRAKQNNSSSSLLTTPEWEQALIAALAKRFPDDDPNKDLVACNRAYGEAMREVYRSFGREDFNIITLFADALMNVTPRKLYDASTGLPIASSHVFEVKELLEQALKMPGVEQHPGPAHMYIHLMEMSATPEVALPAAEMIREMFRDT
;
A
#
# COMPACT_ATOMS: atom_id res chain seq x y z
N MET A 1 13.12 1.92 12.57
CA MET A 1 11.92 1.10 12.66
C MET A 1 10.68 1.93 12.31
N ALA A 2 10.26 2.94 13.08
CA ALA A 2 9.04 3.71 12.71
C ALA A 2 9.15 4.64 11.48
N TYR A 3 10.35 4.98 11.01
CA TYR A 3 10.55 5.97 9.94
C TYR A 3 9.90 5.60 8.61
N TRP A 4 9.93 4.33 8.19
CA TRP A 4 9.28 3.93 6.94
C TRP A 4 7.76 4.05 7.06
N GLY A 5 7.18 3.81 8.24
CA GLY A 5 5.75 4.00 8.49
C GLY A 5 5.35 5.48 8.40
N VAL A 6 6.17 6.39 8.93
CA VAL A 6 5.95 7.84 8.77
C VAL A 6 6.02 8.24 7.30
N SER A 7 7.04 7.77 6.58
CA SER A 7 7.17 8.02 5.13
C SER A 7 5.95 7.51 4.35
N PHE A 8 5.47 6.30 4.66
CA PHE A 8 4.30 5.70 4.03
C PHE A 8 3.02 6.53 4.26
N CYS A 9 2.77 6.97 5.50
CA CYS A 9 1.55 7.70 5.87
C CYS A 9 1.56 9.19 5.51
N SER A 10 2.73 9.81 5.28
CA SER A 10 2.84 11.23 4.93
C SER A 10 2.40 11.55 3.51
N GLY A 11 2.35 10.55 2.61
CA GLY A 11 2.07 10.75 1.19
C GLY A 11 0.61 10.59 0.79
N SER A 12 0.34 10.62 -0.51
CA SER A 12 -0.98 10.32 -1.04
C SER A 12 -1.39 8.87 -0.78
N ASN A 13 -2.69 8.63 -0.61
CA ASN A 13 -3.29 7.29 -0.55
C ASN A 13 -4.51 7.20 -1.49
N TYR A 14 -5.18 6.05 -1.49
CA TYR A 14 -6.31 5.77 -2.40
C TYR A 14 -7.43 6.82 -2.30
N ASN A 15 -7.65 7.40 -1.11
CA ASN A 15 -8.69 8.39 -0.86
C ASN A 15 -8.20 9.84 -1.00
N LYS A 16 -6.96 10.14 -0.59
CA LYS A 16 -6.34 11.46 -0.75
C LYS A 16 -5.21 11.37 -1.77
N THR A 17 -5.57 11.42 -3.05
CA THR A 17 -4.60 11.44 -4.16
C THR A 17 -3.81 12.77 -4.17
N TRP A 18 -2.65 12.81 -4.83
CA TRP A 18 -1.85 14.05 -4.95
C TRP A 18 -2.61 15.25 -5.53
N ALA A 19 -3.64 15.02 -6.33
CA ALA A 19 -4.49 16.07 -6.88
C ALA A 19 -5.40 16.75 -5.83
N LEU A 20 -5.54 16.14 -4.65
CA LEU A 20 -6.35 16.66 -3.53
C LEU A 20 -5.50 17.38 -2.47
N PHE A 21 -4.18 17.53 -2.68
CA PHE A 21 -3.32 18.35 -1.85
C PHE A 21 -3.26 19.76 -2.42
N ASP A 22 -3.28 20.79 -1.57
CA ASP A 22 -2.82 22.11 -2.02
C ASP A 22 -1.31 22.10 -2.28
N ASP A 23 -0.82 23.12 -2.96
CA ASP A 23 0.57 23.17 -3.41
C ASP A 23 1.57 23.08 -2.25
N ASN A 24 1.32 23.79 -1.15
CA ASN A 24 2.23 23.81 -0.01
C ASN A 24 2.22 22.47 0.72
N ASP A 25 1.04 21.92 0.98
CA ASP A 25 0.89 20.60 1.59
C ASP A 25 1.54 19.51 0.73
N ARG A 26 1.41 19.57 -0.59
CA ARG A 26 2.03 18.61 -1.51
C ARG A 26 3.55 18.65 -1.43
N VAL A 27 4.16 19.83 -1.50
CA VAL A 27 5.62 19.97 -1.39
C VAL A 27 6.11 19.46 -0.04
N ASN A 28 5.44 19.82 1.05
CA ASN A 28 5.82 19.39 2.39
C ASN A 28 5.67 17.87 2.57
N ALA A 29 4.58 17.28 2.05
CA ALA A 29 4.35 15.85 2.10
C ALA A 29 5.43 15.07 1.32
N ILE A 30 5.74 15.47 0.09
CA ILE A 30 6.79 14.82 -0.73
C ILE A 30 8.15 14.88 -0.02
N ARG A 31 8.50 16.05 0.52
CA ARG A 31 9.74 16.23 1.28
C ARG A 31 9.80 15.34 2.51
N GLN A 32 8.74 15.27 3.31
CA GLN A 32 8.67 14.39 4.48
C GLN A 32 8.80 12.92 4.07
N CYS A 33 8.06 12.50 3.05
CA CYS A 33 8.11 11.14 2.53
C CYS A 33 9.54 10.74 2.15
N TYR A 34 10.24 11.60 1.41
CA TYR A 34 11.64 11.38 1.02
C TYR A 34 12.57 11.32 2.24
N ILE A 35 12.55 12.33 3.13
CA ILE A 35 13.44 12.39 4.30
C ILE A 35 13.31 11.14 5.16
N PHE A 36 12.07 10.73 5.46
CA PHE A 36 11.82 9.57 6.31
C PHE A 36 12.14 8.24 5.61
N SER A 37 11.95 8.15 4.29
CA SER A 37 12.39 7.00 3.48
C SER A 37 13.91 6.84 3.51
N GLN A 38 14.66 7.94 3.33
CA GLN A 38 16.11 7.93 3.40
C GLN A 38 16.64 7.60 4.79
N GLU A 39 16.00 8.13 5.85
CA GLU A 39 16.36 7.79 7.22
C GLU A 39 16.09 6.30 7.52
N ALA A 40 14.98 5.74 7.03
CA ALA A 40 14.72 4.31 7.15
C ALA A 40 15.80 3.45 6.45
N LEU A 41 16.20 3.82 5.22
CA LEU A 41 17.28 3.15 4.49
C LEU A 41 18.61 3.20 5.25
N LYS A 42 18.96 4.38 5.79
CA LYS A 42 20.18 4.57 6.57
C LYS A 42 20.20 3.69 7.80
N ARG A 43 19.10 3.65 8.56
CA ARG A 43 18.98 2.84 9.79
C ARG A 43 19.01 1.35 9.49
N ALA A 44 18.34 0.88 8.45
CA ALA A 44 18.39 -0.52 8.04
C ALA A 44 19.85 -0.95 7.72
N LYS A 45 20.60 -0.13 6.97
CA LYS A 45 22.02 -0.39 6.69
C LYS A 45 22.89 -0.40 7.95
N GLN A 46 22.67 0.53 8.87
CA GLN A 46 23.41 0.58 10.14
C GLN A 46 23.14 -0.65 11.01
N ASN A 47 21.88 -1.07 11.11
CA ASN A 47 21.47 -2.25 11.86
C ASN A 47 22.06 -3.55 11.27
N ASN A 48 22.26 -3.60 9.96
CA ASN A 48 22.81 -4.79 9.31
C ASN A 48 24.35 -4.81 9.25
N SER A 49 25.01 -3.82 9.84
CA SER A 49 26.47 -3.84 10.01
C SER A 49 26.88 -4.74 11.18
N SER A 50 28.01 -5.43 11.06
CA SER A 50 28.47 -6.49 11.98
C SER A 50 28.68 -6.06 13.45
N SER A 51 28.55 -4.76 13.76
CA SER A 51 28.70 -4.21 15.12
C SER A 51 27.37 -3.87 15.79
N SER A 52 26.24 -4.07 15.11
CA SER A 52 24.91 -3.79 15.66
C SER A 52 24.38 -4.98 16.48
N LEU A 53 23.78 -4.69 17.64
CA LEU A 53 23.02 -5.66 18.45
C LEU A 53 21.62 -5.94 17.88
N LEU A 54 21.20 -5.19 16.87
CA LEU A 54 19.87 -5.26 16.26
C LEU A 54 20.01 -5.42 14.75
N THR A 55 19.43 -6.48 14.18
CA THR A 55 19.36 -6.71 12.73
C THR A 55 17.96 -6.38 12.24
N THR A 56 17.84 -5.62 11.15
CA THR A 56 16.53 -5.36 10.53
C THR A 56 16.10 -6.60 9.75
N PRO A 57 14.91 -7.17 9.96
CA PRO A 57 14.43 -8.35 9.22
C PRO A 57 14.42 -8.13 7.71
N GLU A 58 14.67 -9.18 6.92
CA GLU A 58 14.77 -9.08 5.46
C GLU A 58 13.50 -8.53 4.79
N TRP A 59 12.32 -8.94 5.26
CA TRP A 59 11.04 -8.43 4.78
C TRP A 59 10.94 -6.90 4.97
N GLU A 60 11.41 -6.38 6.10
CA GLU A 60 11.37 -4.95 6.39
C GLU A 60 12.38 -4.18 5.56
N GLN A 61 13.58 -4.74 5.35
CA GLN A 61 14.55 -4.15 4.43
C GLN A 61 13.99 -4.04 3.02
N ALA A 62 13.29 -5.08 2.55
CA ALA A 62 12.67 -5.09 1.23
C ALA A 62 11.53 -4.06 1.12
N LEU A 63 10.69 -3.92 2.15
CA LEU A 63 9.67 -2.87 2.22
C LEU A 63 10.28 -1.46 2.19
N ILE A 64 11.34 -1.21 2.98
CA ILE A 64 12.05 0.07 3.02
C ILE A 64 12.64 0.39 1.63
N ALA A 65 13.24 -0.60 0.97
CA ALA A 65 13.78 -0.44 -0.37
C ALA A 65 12.69 -0.15 -1.42
N ALA A 66 11.53 -0.79 -1.32
CA ALA A 66 10.37 -0.49 -2.16
C ALA A 66 9.88 0.95 -1.93
N LEU A 67 9.73 1.39 -0.68
CA LEU A 67 9.25 2.73 -0.35
C LEU A 67 10.18 3.84 -0.89
N ALA A 68 11.49 3.59 -0.93
CA ALA A 68 12.46 4.48 -1.57
C ALA A 68 12.27 4.61 -3.10
N LYS A 69 11.61 3.65 -3.76
CA LYS A 69 11.18 3.79 -5.17
C LYS A 69 9.95 4.68 -5.31
N ARG A 70 9.07 4.69 -4.30
CA ARG A 70 7.90 5.60 -4.25
C ARG A 70 8.34 7.05 -4.06
N PHE A 71 9.40 7.27 -3.29
CA PHE A 71 9.93 8.60 -2.93
C PHE A 71 11.44 8.67 -3.20
N PRO A 72 11.86 8.79 -4.48
CA PRO A 72 13.26 8.76 -4.87
C PRO A 72 14.04 10.04 -4.55
N ASP A 73 13.37 11.20 -4.54
CA ASP A 73 13.88 12.53 -4.16
C ASP A 73 12.74 13.41 -3.63
N ASP A 74 13.04 14.65 -3.26
CA ASP A 74 12.08 15.65 -2.78
C ASP A 74 11.60 16.62 -3.87
N ASP A 75 11.76 16.29 -5.16
CA ASP A 75 11.28 17.13 -6.27
C ASP A 75 9.75 17.03 -6.42
N PRO A 76 8.98 18.09 -6.13
CA PRO A 76 7.53 18.07 -6.25
C PRO A 76 7.02 18.03 -7.70
N ASN A 77 7.90 18.26 -8.69
CA ASN A 77 7.56 18.24 -10.11
C ASN A 77 7.79 16.88 -10.77
N LYS A 78 8.30 15.90 -10.01
CA LYS A 78 8.55 14.56 -10.52
C LYS A 78 7.26 13.86 -10.94
N ASP A 79 7.38 12.91 -11.86
CA ASP A 79 6.27 12.04 -12.23
C ASP A 79 5.92 11.07 -11.08
N LEU A 80 5.02 11.51 -10.20
CA LEU A 80 4.57 10.73 -9.04
C LEU A 80 3.77 9.49 -9.46
N VAL A 81 3.18 9.47 -10.67
CA VAL A 81 2.50 8.28 -11.21
C VAL A 81 3.53 7.22 -11.58
N ALA A 82 4.63 7.61 -12.23
CA ALA A 82 5.75 6.71 -12.49
C ALA A 82 6.38 6.19 -11.19
N CYS A 83 6.48 7.04 -10.15
CA CYS A 83 6.97 6.62 -8.83
C CYS A 83 6.05 5.60 -8.15
N ASN A 84 4.72 5.79 -8.20
CA ASN A 84 3.76 4.80 -7.69
C ASN A 84 3.83 3.48 -8.47
N ARG A 85 4.03 3.52 -9.79
CA ARG A 85 4.24 2.31 -10.60
C ARG A 85 5.51 1.56 -10.19
N ALA A 86 6.62 2.28 -10.02
CA ALA A 86 7.87 1.70 -9.55
C ALA A 86 7.74 1.08 -8.15
N TYR A 87 6.96 1.71 -7.26
CA TYR A 87 6.64 1.17 -5.95
C TYR A 87 5.77 -0.09 -6.03
N GLY A 88 4.73 -0.10 -6.86
CA GLY A 88 3.88 -1.28 -7.06
C GLY A 88 4.68 -2.50 -7.55
N GLU A 89 5.57 -2.31 -8.52
CA GLU A 89 6.44 -3.39 -9.00
C GLU A 89 7.47 -3.82 -7.95
N ALA A 90 8.02 -2.90 -7.15
CA ALA A 90 8.89 -3.28 -6.04
C ALA A 90 8.12 -4.08 -4.96
N MET A 91 6.90 -3.68 -4.63
CA MET A 91 6.03 -4.39 -3.68
C MET A 91 5.59 -5.76 -4.19
N ARG A 92 5.45 -5.95 -5.51
CA ARG A 92 5.23 -7.27 -6.12
C ARG A 92 6.35 -8.24 -5.77
N GLU A 93 7.61 -7.79 -5.80
CA GLU A 93 8.76 -8.60 -5.41
C GLU A 93 8.81 -8.86 -3.90
N VAL A 94 8.44 -7.88 -3.07
CA VAL A 94 8.29 -8.08 -1.61
C VAL A 94 7.23 -9.16 -1.33
N TYR A 95 6.06 -9.06 -1.95
CA TYR A 95 4.98 -10.05 -1.79
C TYR A 95 5.42 -11.46 -2.22
N ARG A 96 6.11 -11.58 -3.37
CA ARG A 96 6.62 -12.87 -3.86
C ARG A 96 7.59 -13.53 -2.88
N SER A 97 8.43 -12.72 -2.23
CA SER A 97 9.49 -13.19 -1.35
C SER A 97 9.01 -13.49 0.07
N PHE A 98 8.10 -12.67 0.61
CA PHE A 98 7.76 -12.67 2.04
C PHE A 98 6.25 -12.68 2.33
N GLY A 99 5.39 -12.41 1.34
CA GLY A 99 4.00 -12.01 1.59
C GLY A 99 2.93 -13.07 1.40
N ARG A 100 3.25 -14.31 1.00
CA ARG A 100 2.24 -15.33 0.68
C ARG A 100 1.29 -15.65 1.84
N GLU A 101 1.77 -15.54 3.07
CA GLU A 101 1.02 -15.84 4.30
C GLU A 101 0.97 -14.65 5.28
N ASP A 102 1.44 -13.47 4.87
CA ASP A 102 1.53 -12.30 5.73
C ASP A 102 0.47 -11.25 5.33
N PHE A 103 -0.54 -11.08 6.20
CA PHE A 103 -1.64 -10.14 5.94
C PHE A 103 -1.19 -8.67 5.86
N ASN A 104 -0.10 -8.27 6.53
CA ASN A 104 0.42 -6.90 6.42
C ASN A 104 1.02 -6.69 5.03
N ILE A 105 1.84 -7.62 4.54
CA ILE A 105 2.46 -7.50 3.22
C ILE A 105 1.41 -7.60 2.12
N ILE A 106 0.41 -8.49 2.24
CA ILE A 106 -0.74 -8.56 1.34
C ILE A 106 -1.44 -7.20 1.27
N THR A 107 -1.73 -6.60 2.42
CA THR A 107 -2.42 -5.31 2.51
C THR A 107 -1.61 -4.19 1.87
N LEU A 108 -0.31 -4.10 2.18
CA LEU A 108 0.58 -3.09 1.61
C LEU A 108 0.76 -3.26 0.09
N PHE A 109 0.80 -4.50 -0.39
CA PHE A 109 0.90 -4.78 -1.82
C PHE A 109 -0.39 -4.40 -2.57
N ALA A 110 -1.55 -4.74 -2.00
CA ALA A 110 -2.85 -4.30 -2.53
C ALA A 110 -2.93 -2.77 -2.59
N ASP A 111 -2.59 -2.06 -1.50
CA ASP A 111 -2.53 -0.58 -1.48
C ASP A 111 -1.61 -0.06 -2.59
N ALA A 112 -0.40 -0.60 -2.72
CA ALA A 112 0.57 -0.16 -3.72
C ALA A 112 0.01 -0.26 -5.15
N LEU A 113 -0.61 -1.39 -5.50
CA LEU A 113 -1.20 -1.60 -6.82
C LEU A 113 -2.42 -0.69 -7.07
N MET A 114 -3.28 -0.52 -6.06
CA MET A 114 -4.46 0.36 -6.15
C MET A 114 -4.07 1.83 -6.34
N ASN A 115 -2.95 2.27 -5.74
CA ASN A 115 -2.43 3.63 -5.86
C ASN A 115 -1.68 3.92 -7.18
N VAL A 116 -1.46 2.93 -8.05
CA VAL A 116 -0.96 3.17 -9.42
C VAL A 116 -2.01 3.90 -10.25
N THR A 117 -3.28 3.52 -10.09
CA THR A 117 -4.43 4.11 -10.79
C THR A 117 -5.60 4.30 -9.79
N PRO A 118 -5.46 5.21 -8.81
CA PRO A 118 -6.46 5.38 -7.77
C PRO A 118 -7.80 5.79 -8.38
N ARG A 119 -8.89 5.15 -7.93
CA ARG A 119 -10.27 5.34 -8.44
C ARG A 119 -10.42 5.11 -9.96
N LYS A 120 -9.49 4.39 -10.59
CA LYS A 120 -9.51 4.01 -12.02
C LYS A 120 -9.28 2.50 -12.22
N LEU A 121 -9.75 1.69 -11.27
CA LEU A 121 -9.77 0.22 -11.36
C LEU A 121 -11.03 -0.28 -12.07
N TYR A 122 -12.12 0.48 -11.95
CA TYR A 122 -13.39 0.27 -12.62
C TYR A 122 -13.78 1.52 -13.39
N ASP A 123 -14.50 1.36 -14.49
CA ASP A 123 -15.09 2.47 -15.23
C ASP A 123 -16.21 3.12 -14.41
N ALA A 124 -16.14 4.43 -14.22
CA ALA A 124 -17.04 5.15 -13.32
C ALA A 124 -18.51 5.17 -13.79
N SER A 125 -18.78 4.89 -15.08
CA SER A 125 -20.13 4.92 -15.64
C SER A 125 -20.79 3.54 -15.64
N THR A 126 -20.01 2.48 -15.86
CA THR A 126 -20.50 1.11 -16.02
C THR A 126 -20.19 0.21 -14.84
N GLY A 127 -19.22 0.57 -13.99
CA GLY A 127 -18.71 -0.29 -12.94
C GLY A 127 -17.95 -1.52 -13.45
N LEU A 128 -17.60 -1.56 -14.75
CA LEU A 128 -16.84 -2.67 -15.34
C LEU A 128 -15.34 -2.50 -15.07
N PRO A 129 -14.60 -3.61 -14.84
CA PRO A 129 -13.17 -3.54 -14.57
C PRO A 129 -12.39 -3.00 -15.77
N ILE A 130 -11.44 -2.09 -15.52
CA ILE A 130 -10.54 -1.55 -16.53
C ILE A 130 -9.38 -2.52 -16.70
N ALA A 131 -9.34 -3.24 -17.82
CA ALA A 131 -8.36 -4.31 -18.06
C ALA A 131 -6.89 -3.86 -18.11
N SER A 132 -6.63 -2.58 -18.40
CA SER A 132 -5.28 -2.00 -18.37
C SER A 132 -4.81 -1.60 -16.97
N SER A 133 -5.69 -1.69 -15.96
CA SER A 133 -5.37 -1.44 -14.56
C SER A 133 -5.00 -2.73 -13.83
N HIS A 134 -4.59 -2.63 -12.56
CA HIS A 134 -4.28 -3.78 -11.71
C HIS A 134 -5.52 -4.45 -11.08
N VAL A 135 -6.74 -4.10 -11.50
CA VAL A 135 -7.99 -4.55 -10.87
C VAL A 135 -8.09 -6.06 -10.69
N PHE A 136 -7.75 -6.84 -11.73
CA PHE A 136 -7.86 -8.30 -11.68
C PHE A 136 -6.83 -8.91 -10.71
N GLU A 137 -5.60 -8.41 -10.74
CA GLU A 137 -4.53 -8.86 -9.86
C GLU A 137 -4.85 -8.57 -8.39
N VAL A 138 -5.29 -7.35 -8.08
CA VAL A 138 -5.64 -6.96 -6.71
C VAL A 138 -6.87 -7.73 -6.22
N LYS A 139 -7.87 -7.92 -7.09
CA LYS A 139 -9.06 -8.72 -6.76
C LYS A 139 -8.70 -10.15 -6.42
N GLU A 140 -7.89 -10.80 -7.26
CA GLU A 140 -7.44 -12.18 -7.01
C GLU A 140 -6.64 -12.29 -5.70
N LEU A 141 -5.67 -11.38 -5.49
CA LEU A 141 -4.87 -11.33 -4.26
C LEU A 141 -5.74 -11.25 -3.00
N LEU A 142 -6.70 -10.32 -2.98
CA LEU A 142 -7.54 -10.07 -1.82
C LEU A 142 -8.59 -11.17 -1.60
N GLU A 143 -9.17 -11.73 -2.67
CA GLU A 143 -10.11 -12.85 -2.56
C GLU A 143 -9.45 -14.14 -2.08
N GLN A 144 -8.16 -14.33 -2.38
CA GLN A 144 -7.37 -15.41 -1.80
C GLN A 144 -7.10 -15.13 -0.31
N ALA A 145 -6.67 -13.91 0.03
CA ALA A 145 -6.39 -13.52 1.41
C ALA A 145 -7.60 -13.65 2.34
N LEU A 146 -8.79 -13.25 1.87
CA LEU A 146 -10.04 -13.36 2.62
C LEU A 146 -10.51 -14.79 2.90
N LYS A 147 -9.88 -15.80 2.28
CA LYS A 147 -10.15 -17.22 2.53
C LYS A 147 -9.08 -17.87 3.41
N MET A 148 -7.99 -17.17 3.72
CA MET A 148 -6.90 -17.71 4.52
C MET A 148 -7.29 -17.77 6.00
N PRO A 149 -6.85 -18.82 6.74
CA PRO A 149 -7.07 -18.90 8.18
C PRO A 149 -6.47 -17.69 8.92
N GLY A 150 -7.20 -17.13 9.88
CA GLY A 150 -6.72 -16.01 10.71
C GLY A 150 -6.96 -14.63 10.14
N VAL A 151 -7.49 -14.51 8.91
CA VAL A 151 -7.78 -13.20 8.29
C VAL A 151 -8.80 -12.41 9.10
N GLU A 152 -9.69 -13.09 9.82
CA GLU A 152 -10.68 -12.48 10.71
C GLU A 152 -10.09 -11.74 11.93
N GLN A 153 -8.77 -11.84 12.13
CA GLN A 153 -8.04 -11.09 13.17
C GLN A 153 -7.24 -9.91 12.59
N HIS A 154 -7.30 -9.70 11.26
CA HIS A 154 -6.52 -8.68 10.58
C HIS A 154 -7.39 -7.84 9.62
N PRO A 155 -7.60 -6.54 9.88
CA PRO A 155 -8.55 -5.73 9.11
C PRO A 155 -8.08 -5.38 7.70
N GLY A 156 -6.76 -5.41 7.46
CA GLY A 156 -6.14 -4.91 6.22
C GLY A 156 -6.71 -5.48 4.91
N PRO A 157 -6.72 -6.81 4.70
CA PRO A 157 -7.26 -7.40 3.47
C PRO A 157 -8.74 -7.07 3.25
N ALA A 158 -9.57 -7.14 4.30
CA ALA A 158 -10.98 -6.79 4.22
C ALA A 158 -11.19 -5.31 3.87
N HIS A 159 -10.41 -4.41 4.50
CA HIS A 159 -10.48 -2.97 4.24
C HIS A 159 -10.12 -2.65 2.79
N MET A 160 -9.01 -3.22 2.28
CA MET A 160 -8.60 -3.02 0.89
C MET A 160 -9.62 -3.61 -0.09
N TYR A 161 -10.26 -4.73 0.24
CA TYR A 161 -11.27 -5.34 -0.63
C TYR A 161 -12.53 -4.47 -0.73
N ILE A 162 -12.95 -3.84 0.36
CA ILE A 162 -14.05 -2.87 0.35
C ILE A 162 -13.71 -1.72 -0.60
N HIS A 163 -12.54 -1.08 -0.42
CA HIS A 163 -12.11 0.02 -1.29
C HIS A 163 -11.99 -0.40 -2.77
N LEU A 164 -11.52 -1.63 -3.04
CA LEU A 164 -11.46 -2.16 -4.40
C LEU A 164 -12.87 -2.22 -5.02
N MET A 165 -13.86 -2.71 -4.29
CA MET A 165 -15.19 -3.01 -4.83
C MET A 165 -16.13 -1.79 -4.89
N GLU A 166 -15.82 -0.68 -4.20
CA GLU A 166 -16.65 0.55 -4.11
C GLU A 166 -17.18 1.06 -5.45
N MET A 167 -16.38 0.98 -6.52
CA MET A 167 -16.72 1.50 -7.85
C MET A 167 -17.14 0.39 -8.83
N SER A 168 -17.17 -0.86 -8.39
CA SER A 168 -17.58 -1.98 -9.26
C SER A 168 -19.08 -1.94 -9.53
N ALA A 169 -19.54 -2.71 -10.53
CA ALA A 169 -20.96 -2.92 -10.79
C ALA A 169 -21.66 -3.79 -9.72
N THR A 170 -20.90 -4.39 -8.82
CA THR A 170 -21.40 -5.31 -7.77
C THR A 170 -20.73 -5.01 -6.42
N PRO A 171 -20.83 -3.78 -5.87
CA PRO A 171 -20.17 -3.39 -4.62
C PRO A 171 -20.66 -4.25 -3.44
N GLU A 172 -21.88 -4.78 -3.49
CA GLU A 172 -22.47 -5.64 -2.46
C GLU A 172 -21.69 -6.94 -2.20
N VAL A 173 -20.85 -7.38 -3.14
CA VAL A 173 -19.96 -8.53 -2.95
C VAL A 173 -18.97 -8.30 -1.79
N ALA A 174 -18.67 -7.05 -1.45
CA ALA A 174 -17.81 -6.71 -0.31
C ALA A 174 -18.54 -6.70 1.05
N LEU A 175 -19.86 -6.93 1.10
CA LEU A 175 -20.61 -6.94 2.37
C LEU A 175 -20.04 -7.91 3.42
N PRO A 176 -19.63 -9.15 3.09
CA PRO A 176 -18.99 -10.05 4.07
C PRO A 176 -17.67 -9.50 4.60
N ALA A 177 -16.89 -8.76 3.80
CA ALA A 177 -15.66 -8.13 4.25
C ALA A 177 -15.94 -6.94 5.20
N ALA A 178 -16.98 -6.15 4.90
CA ALA A 178 -17.44 -5.09 5.80
C ALA A 178 -17.94 -5.65 7.14
N GLU A 179 -18.69 -6.74 7.10
CA GLU A 179 -19.16 -7.46 8.29
C GLU A 179 -17.97 -7.96 9.13
N MET A 180 -16.96 -8.54 8.49
CA MET A 180 -15.76 -9.01 9.17
C MET A 180 -15.07 -7.88 9.96
N ILE A 181 -14.94 -6.68 9.40
CA ILE A 181 -14.37 -5.53 10.11
C ILE A 181 -15.26 -5.10 11.28
N ARG A 182 -16.58 -5.05 11.09
CA ARG A 182 -17.53 -4.69 12.16
C ARG A 182 -17.40 -5.64 13.35
N GLU A 183 -17.22 -6.93 13.09
CA GLU A 183 -17.07 -7.94 14.15
C GLU A 183 -15.74 -7.84 14.89
N MET A 184 -14.66 -7.36 14.25
CA MET A 184 -13.38 -7.06 14.91
C MET A 184 -13.49 -5.86 15.86
N PHE A 185 -14.23 -4.82 15.45
CA PHE A 185 -14.36 -3.56 16.17
C PHE A 185 -15.82 -3.29 16.51
N ARG A 186 -16.41 -4.13 17.37
CA ARG A 186 -17.82 -3.98 17.74
C ARG A 186 -18.06 -2.64 18.42
N ASP A 187 -19.07 -1.93 17.94
CA ASP A 187 -19.64 -0.75 18.59
C ASP A 187 -20.32 -1.21 19.89
N THR A 188 -19.56 -1.31 20.98
CA THR A 188 -20.09 -1.59 22.32
C THR A 188 -20.82 -0.41 22.90
#